data_AF-A0A973K1K1-F1
#
_entry.id   AF-A0A973K1K1-F1
#
_cell.length_a   1.000
_cell.length_b   1.000
_cell.length_c   1.000
_cell.angle_alpha   90.00
_cell.angle_beta   90.00
_cell.angle_gamma   90.00
#
_symmetry.space_group_name_H-M   'P 1'
#
loop_
_entity.id
_entity.type
_entity.pdbx_description
1 polymer ?
#
loop_
_entity_poly.entity_id
_entity_poly.type
_entity_poly.pdbx_seq_one_letter_code
_entity_poly.pdbx_strand_id
1 'polypeptide(L)'
;MSRLGREKREQQGAVLAAAPLDVLVGPGGATVGGVPVGAVPGEEIQQTVLNHLHRIALATGHPVHVTVRDERIGYVVALLIERDGSSRFTAEPHRTAPPAGVGETAWPT
;
A
#
# COMPACT_ATOMS: atom_id res chain seq x y z
N MET A 1 -0.43 7.40 37.34
CA MET A 1 -1.26 6.38 36.64
C MET A 1 -1.22 6.69 35.16
N SER A 2 -0.44 5.95 34.37
CA SER A 2 -0.38 6.12 32.91
C SER A 2 -0.25 4.76 32.24
N ARG A 3 -1.39 4.07 32.06
CA ARG A 3 -1.51 2.90 31.18
C ARG A 3 -2.32 3.34 29.97
N LEU A 4 -1.67 3.92 28.98
CA LEU A 4 -2.29 4.13 27.67
C LEU A 4 -1.17 4.31 26.65
N GLY A 5 -0.91 3.30 25.82
CA GLY A 5 0.07 3.47 24.74
C GLY A 5 0.71 2.22 24.15
N ARG A 6 0.42 1.01 24.64
CA ARG A 6 1.02 -0.23 24.07
C ARG A 6 0.08 -1.10 23.24
N GLU A 7 -1.23 -0.85 23.28
CA GLU A 7 -2.22 -1.82 22.80
C GLU A 7 -2.56 -1.67 21.30
N LYS A 8 -2.05 -0.62 20.65
CA LYS A 8 -2.30 -0.33 19.23
C LYS A 8 -1.17 -0.76 18.29
N ARG A 9 -0.18 -1.54 18.77
CA ARG A 9 0.91 -2.08 17.93
C ARG A 9 0.77 -3.56 17.60
N GLU A 10 -0.04 -4.31 18.34
CA GLU A 10 -0.08 -5.78 18.23
C GLU A 10 -1.24 -6.29 17.36
N GLN A 11 -2.31 -5.51 17.18
CA GLN A 11 -3.49 -5.94 16.42
C GLN A 11 -3.35 -5.76 14.89
N GLN A 12 -2.35 -5.01 14.42
CA GLN A 12 -2.18 -4.70 12.99
C GLN A 12 -1.29 -5.69 12.25
N GLY A 13 -0.52 -6.52 12.97
CA GLY A 13 0.32 -7.57 12.37
C GLY A 13 -0.39 -8.92 12.19
N ALA A 14 -1.61 -9.08 12.74
CA ALA A 14 -2.24 -10.40 12.91
C ALA A 14 -3.34 -10.74 11.88
N VAL A 15 -3.67 -9.85 10.94
CA VAL A 15 -4.69 -10.09 9.89
C VAL A 15 -4.05 -10.28 8.50
N LEU A 16 -2.81 -10.77 8.42
CA LEU A 16 -2.06 -10.87 7.15
C LEU A 16 -2.04 -12.28 6.54
N ALA A 17 -2.76 -13.24 7.10
CA ALA A 17 -2.62 -14.64 6.70
C ALA A 17 -3.54 -15.09 5.54
N ALA A 18 -4.44 -14.25 5.01
CA ALA A 18 -5.36 -14.69 3.96
C ALA A 18 -5.85 -13.60 2.98
N ALA A 19 -5.82 -12.32 3.35
CA ALA A 19 -6.30 -11.22 2.50
C ALA A 19 -5.11 -10.52 1.82
N PRO A 20 -5.25 -10.09 0.54
CA PRO A 20 -4.27 -9.26 -0.13
C PRO A 20 -3.98 -7.99 0.70
N LEU A 21 -2.71 -7.64 0.84
CA LEU A 21 -2.30 -6.44 1.58
C LEU A 21 -2.53 -5.20 0.71
N ASP A 22 -3.37 -4.27 1.17
CA ASP A 22 -3.61 -3.01 0.46
C ASP A 22 -2.46 -2.01 0.68
N VAL A 23 -1.96 -1.43 -0.41
CA VAL A 23 -0.93 -0.39 -0.40
C VAL A 23 -1.47 0.84 -1.09
N LEU A 24 -1.57 1.96 -0.39
CA LEU A 24 -2.02 3.24 -0.95
C LEU A 24 -0.80 4.14 -1.19
N VAL A 25 -0.60 4.60 -2.42
CA VAL A 25 0.46 5.55 -2.76
C VAL A 25 -0.17 6.89 -3.10
N GLY A 26 0.17 7.92 -2.33
CA GLY A 26 -0.35 9.27 -2.48
C GLY A 26 0.74 10.33 -2.59
N PRO A 27 0.36 11.60 -2.79
CA PRO A 27 1.32 12.70 -2.97
C PRO A 27 2.17 12.99 -1.73
N GLY A 28 1.76 12.53 -0.54
CA GLY A 28 2.47 12.74 0.74
C GLY A 28 3.20 11.51 1.28
N GLY A 29 3.23 10.38 0.55
CA GLY A 29 3.85 9.14 0.99
C GLY A 29 3.04 7.90 0.62
N ALA A 30 3.36 6.77 1.24
CA ALA A 30 2.65 5.52 1.02
C ALA A 30 2.09 4.98 2.34
N THR A 31 1.06 4.15 2.26
CA THR A 31 0.48 3.45 3.41
C THR A 31 0.40 1.97 3.06
N VAL A 32 0.95 1.10 3.89
CA VAL A 32 0.96 -0.36 3.68
C VAL A 32 0.10 -1.01 4.76
N GLY A 33 -1.03 -1.63 4.39
CA GLY A 33 -1.95 -2.27 5.33
C GLY A 33 -2.47 -1.33 6.43
N GLY A 34 -2.58 -0.03 6.14
CA GLY A 34 -2.94 1.00 7.12
C GLY A 34 -1.75 1.60 7.90
N VAL A 35 -0.51 1.13 7.69
CA VAL A 35 0.70 1.69 8.31
C VAL A 35 1.33 2.73 7.38
N PRO A 36 1.44 4.01 7.78
CA PRO A 36 2.08 5.03 6.96
C PRO A 36 3.58 4.75 6.84
N VAL A 37 4.04 4.62 5.60
CA VAL A 37 5.43 4.50 5.19
C VAL A 37 5.84 5.84 4.57
N GLY A 38 6.58 6.61 5.34
CA GLY A 38 7.17 7.86 4.84
C GLY A 38 8.33 7.57 3.90
N ALA A 39 8.44 8.32 2.80
CA ALA A 39 9.64 8.33 1.98
C ALA A 39 10.81 8.83 2.83
N VAL A 40 11.91 8.08 2.86
CA VAL A 40 13.16 8.58 3.44
C VAL A 40 13.71 9.66 2.49
N PRO A 41 14.17 10.82 2.99
CA PRO A 41 14.78 11.82 2.13
C PRO A 41 15.94 11.23 1.31
N GLY A 42 15.83 11.24 -0.03
CA GLY A 42 16.83 10.68 -0.94
C GLY A 42 16.55 9.25 -1.43
N GLU A 43 15.51 8.58 -0.92
CA GLU A 43 15.02 7.30 -1.43
C GLU A 43 13.67 7.50 -2.15
N GLU A 44 13.48 6.84 -3.29
CA GLU A 44 12.17 6.86 -3.94
C GLU A 44 11.14 6.15 -3.06
N ILE A 45 9.96 6.76 -2.89
CA ILE A 45 8.87 6.18 -2.09
C ILE A 45 8.54 4.75 -2.52
N GLN A 46 8.67 4.46 -3.82
CA GLN A 46 8.47 3.14 -4.39
C GLN A 46 9.45 2.12 -3.80
N GLN A 47 10.73 2.48 -3.69
CA GLN A 47 11.76 1.62 -3.15
C GLN A 47 11.58 1.39 -1.66
N THR A 48 11.26 2.43 -0.89
CA THR A 48 10.96 2.30 0.54
C THR A 48 9.76 1.36 0.77
N VAL A 49 8.71 1.46 -0.05
CA VAL A 49 7.54 0.57 0.00
C VAL A 49 7.92 -0.87 -0.33
N LEU A 50 8.66 -1.11 -1.41
CA LEU A 50 9.10 -2.45 -1.81
C LEU A 50 9.98 -3.10 -0.74
N ASN A 51 10.92 -2.35 -0.16
CA ASN A 51 11.76 -2.80 0.95
C ASN A 51 10.92 -3.17 2.18
N HIS A 52 9.90 -2.39 2.51
CA HIS A 52 8.99 -2.66 3.61
C HIS A 52 8.19 -3.95 3.37
N LEU A 53 7.65 -4.14 2.16
CA LEU A 53 6.91 -5.33 1.77
C LEU A 53 7.77 -6.59 1.78
N HIS A 54 9.00 -6.49 1.28
CA HIS A 54 9.96 -7.59 1.33
C HIS A 54 10.26 -8.02 2.78
N ARG A 55 10.42 -7.05 3.69
CA ARG A 55 10.61 -7.34 5.12
C ARG A 55 9.41 -8.08 5.72
N ILE A 56 8.19 -7.74 5.31
CA ILE A 56 6.96 -8.45 5.72
C ILE A 56 6.96 -9.89 5.17
N ALA A 57 7.33 -10.10 3.91
CA ALA A 57 7.44 -11.44 3.31
C ALA A 57 8.48 -12.32 4.02
N LEU A 58 9.61 -11.74 4.42
CA LEU A 58 10.62 -12.42 5.23
C LEU A 58 10.11 -12.75 6.64
N ALA A 59 9.42 -11.82 7.29
CA ALA A 59 8.89 -12.00 8.65
C ALA A 59 7.75 -13.02 8.71
N THR A 60 6.90 -13.06 7.68
CA THR A 60 5.78 -14.02 7.56
C THR A 60 6.21 -15.38 7.01
N GLY A 61 7.38 -15.46 6.36
CA GLY A 61 7.95 -16.69 5.83
C GLY A 61 7.29 -17.20 4.55
N HIS A 62 6.38 -16.43 3.95
CA HIS A 62 5.63 -16.79 2.75
C HIS A 62 5.56 -15.61 1.76
N PRO A 63 5.37 -15.87 0.45
CA PRO A 63 5.11 -14.82 -0.53
C PRO A 63 3.87 -14.00 -0.17
N VAL A 64 3.94 -12.67 -0.34
CA VAL A 64 2.88 -11.74 0.05
C VAL A 64 2.20 -11.18 -1.19
N HIS A 65 0.88 -11.39 -1.30
CA HIS A 65 0.03 -10.73 -2.28
C HIS A 65 -0.31 -9.32 -1.81
N VAL A 66 -0.07 -8.33 -2.66
CA VAL A 66 -0.27 -6.91 -2.41
C VAL A 66 -1.09 -6.28 -3.53
N THR A 67 -1.97 -5.36 -3.17
CA THR A 67 -2.71 -4.51 -4.11
C THR A 67 -2.25 -3.07 -3.93
N VAL A 68 -1.48 -2.56 -4.88
CA VAL A 68 -0.98 -1.18 -4.87
C VAL A 68 -1.96 -0.28 -5.60
N ARG A 69 -2.58 0.64 -4.88
CA ARG A 69 -3.45 1.69 -5.38
C ARG A 69 -2.67 3.01 -5.38
N ASP A 70 -2.24 3.42 -6.55
CA ASP A 70 -1.59 4.70 -6.76
C ASP A 70 -2.63 5.77 -7.08
N GLU A 71 -2.93 6.62 -6.10
CA GLU A 71 -3.89 7.72 -6.24
C GLU A 71 -3.33 8.88 -7.06
N ARG A 72 -2.01 8.97 -7.22
CA ARG A 72 -1.37 10.06 -7.98
C ARG A 72 -1.64 9.90 -9.48
N ILE A 73 -1.67 8.67 -9.96
CA ILE A 73 -1.91 8.34 -11.37
C ILE A 73 -3.26 7.63 -11.61
N GLY A 74 -3.95 7.22 -10.54
CA GLY A 74 -5.23 6.50 -10.61
C GLY A 74 -5.06 5.09 -11.13
N TYR A 75 -4.09 4.33 -10.61
CA TYR A 75 -3.83 2.95 -11.04
C TYR A 75 -3.91 1.98 -9.87
N VAL A 76 -4.37 0.76 -10.13
CA VAL A 76 -4.32 -0.35 -9.20
C VAL A 76 -3.55 -1.51 -9.82
N VAL A 77 -2.62 -2.05 -9.05
CA VAL A 77 -1.67 -3.07 -9.47
C VAL A 77 -1.66 -4.18 -8.43
N ALA A 78 -1.93 -5.42 -8.85
CA ALA A 78 -1.74 -6.58 -8.00
C ALA A 78 -0.31 -7.11 -8.18
N LEU A 79 0.44 -7.11 -7.09
CA LEU A 79 1.82 -7.58 -7.02
C LEU A 79 1.91 -8.79 -6.08
N LEU A 80 2.84 -9.68 -6.35
CA LEU A 80 3.32 -10.71 -5.45
C LEU A 80 4.77 -10.40 -5.14
N ILE A 81 5.07 -10.27 -3.86
CA ILE A 81 6.44 -10.11 -3.38
C ILE A 81 6.92 -11.47 -2.89
N GLU A 82 7.90 -12.00 -3.58
CA GLU A 82 8.58 -13.24 -3.23
C GLU A 82 9.62 -12.99 -2.12
N ARG A 83 10.01 -14.07 -1.45
CA ARG A 83 10.93 -14.01 -0.31
C ARG A 83 12.37 -13.71 -0.70
N ASP A 84 12.71 -13.87 -1.96
CA ASP A 84 13.99 -13.46 -2.55
C ASP A 84 14.04 -11.96 -2.84
N GLY A 85 12.91 -11.25 -2.70
CA GLY A 85 12.79 -9.83 -3.01
C GLY A 85 12.32 -9.56 -4.44
N SER A 86 12.12 -10.61 -5.24
CA SER A 86 11.51 -10.48 -6.56
C SER A 86 10.05 -10.04 -6.41
N SER A 87 9.61 -9.17 -7.32
CA SER A 87 8.22 -8.74 -7.41
C SER A 87 7.66 -9.16 -8.76
N ARG A 88 6.46 -9.76 -8.74
CA ARG A 88 5.76 -10.20 -9.96
C ARG A 88 4.33 -9.68 -9.96
N PHE A 89 3.89 -9.17 -11.10
CA PHE A 89 2.48 -8.83 -11.30
C PHE A 89 1.63 -10.11 -11.33
N THR A 90 0.62 -10.18 -10.48
CA THR A 90 -0.33 -11.32 -10.44
C THR A 90 -1.62 -11.03 -11.18
N ALA A 91 -1.88 -9.77 -11.51
CA ALA A 91 -2.98 -9.35 -12.35
C ALA A 91 -2.54 -8.22 -13.29
N GLU A 92 -3.32 -8.02 -14.35
CA GLU A 92 -3.13 -6.91 -15.27
C GLU A 92 -3.26 -5.58 -14.51
N PRO A 93 -2.26 -4.68 -14.58
CA PRO A 93 -2.37 -3.33 -14.05
C PRO A 93 -3.58 -2.63 -14.67
N HIS A 94 -4.53 -2.19 -13.84
CA HIS A 94 -5.72 -1.52 -14.32
C HIS A 94 -5.76 -0.08 -13.87
N ARG A 95 -6.08 0.82 -14.79
CA ARG A 95 -6.37 2.20 -14.46
C ARG A 95 -7.69 2.22 -13.70
N THR A 96 -7.64 2.63 -12.44
CA THR A 96 -8.87 2.93 -11.71
C THR A 96 -9.36 4.26 -12.25
N ALA A 97 -10.62 4.32 -12.70
CA ALA A 97 -11.22 5.59 -13.09
C ALA A 97 -10.96 6.62 -11.97
N PRO A 98 -10.62 7.88 -12.30
CA PRO A 98 -10.43 8.91 -11.28
C PRO A 98 -11.64 8.90 -10.35
N PRO A 99 -11.45 9.07 -9.01
CA PRO A 99 -12.58 9.14 -8.11
C PRO A 99 -13.56 10.16 -8.65
N ALA A 100 -14.79 9.73 -8.90
CA ALA A 100 -15.84 10.59 -9.43
C ALA A 100 -16.12 11.70 -8.41
N GLY A 101 -15.48 12.85 -8.61
CA GLY A 101 -15.73 14.12 -7.96
C GLY A 101 -15.07 15.16 -8.87
N VAL A 102 -15.78 16.06 -9.53
CA VAL A 102 -16.81 16.96 -9.01
C VAL A 102 -17.88 17.14 -10.10
N GLY A 103 -19.13 17.28 -9.67
CA GLY A 103 -20.29 17.39 -10.53
C GLY A 103 -20.13 18.39 -11.66
N GLU A 104 -20.74 18.01 -12.78
CA GLU A 104 -21.48 18.88 -13.69
C GLU A 104 -21.80 20.24 -13.05
N THR A 105 -20.91 21.21 -13.22
CA THR A 105 -21.35 22.60 -13.25
C THR A 105 -21.63 22.86 -14.72
N ALA A 106 -22.84 22.49 -15.12
CA ALA A 106 -23.48 23.07 -16.27
C ALA A 106 -23.35 24.60 -16.15
N TRP A 107 -22.54 25.20 -17.00
CA TRP A 107 -22.62 26.63 -17.23
C TRP A 107 -23.99 26.92 -17.89
N PRO A 108 -24.84 27.79 -17.32
CA PRO A 108 -25.93 28.36 -18.10
C PRO A 108 -25.35 29.36 -19.11
N THR A 109 -25.96 29.35 -20.30
CA THR A 109 -25.73 30.20 -21.47
C THR A 109 -25.78 31.70 -21.16
#